data_AF-A0A4Z0HSP1-F1
#
_entry.id   AF-A0A4Z0HSP1-F1
#
_cell.length_a   1.000
_cell.length_b   1.000
_cell.length_c   1.000
_cell.angle_alpha   90.00
_cell.angle_beta   90.00
_cell.angle_gamma   90.00
#
_symmetry.space_group_name_H-M   'P 1'
#
loop_
_entity.id
_entity.type
_entity.pdbx_description
1 polymer ?
#
loop_
_entity_poly.entity_id
_entity_poly.type
_entity_poly.pdbx_seq_one_letter_code
_entity_poly.pdbx_strand_id
1 'polypeptide(L)'
;MNSRRTSLSNRMLYWLGWIGPLLYLGCGLGMGWLALRSIPNTPMPNQLMAWGILAFGLGCLRQAYKEFLEARDDELLYSPPDPDGPASPRWRHPLTPELRDQLLSRLVLLETAGILDPGEVSDDEVIECAEHTDVFEDIDSHAVVMILESLADVRDPPLNHFAFFTNQVEFYDDDTFEIVREFARISGYDGPLRQIRFDTTDDCQRPSLDPTPNAVIEFETGTARYSLPFTVYAKYLPDGLIEQLAPIFSPSDRAERFYISWDSMNLDVTYTTPAQIAEFNAAIGPEPSWVEIK
;
A
#
# COMPACT_ATOMS: atom_id res chain seq x y z
N MET A 1 17.00 4.50 -7.75
CA MET A 1 16.82 5.24 -9.04
C MET A 1 15.37 5.26 -9.54
N ASN A 2 14.37 5.13 -8.64
CA ASN A 2 12.95 4.98 -8.98
C ASN A 2 12.11 6.26 -8.86
N SER A 3 12.57 7.30 -8.14
CA SER A 3 11.74 8.48 -7.83
C SER A 3 11.36 9.35 -9.04
N ARG A 4 12.18 9.39 -10.10
CA ARG A 4 11.85 10.15 -11.33
C ARG A 4 10.82 9.46 -12.21
N ARG A 5 10.72 8.13 -12.17
CA ARG A 5 9.74 7.38 -12.95
C ARG A 5 8.37 7.40 -12.28
N THR A 6 8.34 7.26 -10.96
CA THR A 6 7.12 7.43 -10.16
C THR A 6 6.60 8.87 -10.22
N SER A 7 7.47 9.90 -10.21
CA SER A 7 6.98 11.29 -10.31
C SER A 7 6.38 11.63 -11.69
N LEU A 8 6.92 11.10 -12.78
CA LEU A 8 6.33 11.29 -14.12
C LEU A 8 5.03 10.49 -14.29
N SER A 9 4.97 9.27 -13.77
CA SER A 9 3.76 8.43 -13.78
C SER A 9 2.63 9.07 -12.97
N ASN A 10 2.93 9.55 -11.75
CA ASN A 10 1.96 10.21 -10.89
C ASN A 10 1.48 11.54 -11.47
N ARG A 11 2.37 12.30 -12.13
CA ARG A 11 2.00 13.53 -12.83
C ARG A 11 1.11 13.23 -14.04
N MET A 12 1.38 12.16 -14.78
CA MET A 12 0.57 11.73 -15.92
C MET A 12 -0.81 11.23 -15.47
N LEU A 13 -0.89 10.46 -14.39
CA LEU A 13 -2.15 9.98 -13.78
C LEU A 13 -2.99 11.14 -13.22
N TYR A 14 -2.36 12.11 -12.54
CA TYR A 14 -3.01 13.34 -12.11
C TYR A 14 -3.60 14.10 -13.29
N TRP A 15 -2.84 14.31 -14.37
CA TRP A 15 -3.36 14.98 -15.57
C TRP A 15 -4.47 14.18 -16.27
N LEU A 16 -4.42 12.84 -16.24
CA LEU A 16 -5.45 11.96 -16.80
C LEU A 16 -6.80 12.10 -16.07
N GLY A 17 -6.78 12.28 -14.74
CA GLY A 17 -7.99 12.51 -13.93
C GLY A 17 -8.76 13.78 -14.34
N TRP A 18 -8.06 14.80 -14.84
CA TRP A 18 -8.65 16.06 -15.30
C TRP A 18 -9.16 16.04 -16.75
N ILE A 19 -8.81 15.02 -17.54
CA ILE A 19 -9.22 14.92 -18.95
C ILE A 19 -10.73 14.63 -19.09
N GLY A 20 -11.27 13.75 -18.25
CA GLY A 20 -12.71 13.40 -18.22
C GLY A 20 -13.61 14.63 -18.04
N PRO A 21 -13.46 15.40 -16.95
CA PRO A 21 -14.23 16.62 -16.70
C PRO A 21 -14.21 17.61 -17.86
N LEU A 22 -13.04 17.84 -18.46
CA LEU A 22 -12.87 18.79 -19.57
C LEU A 22 -13.54 18.31 -20.86
N LEU A 23 -13.47 17.01 -21.17
CA LEU A 23 -14.14 16.42 -22.34
C LEU A 23 -15.66 16.48 -22.21
N TYR A 24 -16.21 16.13 -21.04
CA TYR A 24 -17.65 16.22 -20.79
C TYR A 24 -18.15 17.67 -20.77
N LEU A 25 -17.35 18.60 -20.25
CA LEU A 25 -17.67 20.04 -20.29
C LEU A 25 -17.74 20.54 -21.74
N GLY A 26 -16.74 20.21 -22.55
CA GLY A 26 -16.69 20.58 -23.98
C GLY A 26 -17.87 19.99 -24.77
N CYS A 27 -18.18 18.72 -24.57
CA CYS A 27 -19.33 18.06 -25.19
C CYS A 27 -20.66 18.70 -24.73
N GLY A 28 -20.80 18.96 -23.43
CA GLY A 28 -22.00 19.58 -22.86
C GLY A 28 -22.26 20.99 -23.40
N LEU A 29 -21.23 21.84 -23.46
CA LEU A 29 -21.32 23.18 -24.02
C LEU A 29 -21.59 23.16 -25.53
N GLY A 30 -20.92 22.28 -26.27
CA GLY A 30 -21.11 22.13 -27.71
C GLY A 30 -22.53 21.69 -28.08
N MET A 31 -23.04 20.66 -27.38
CA MET A 31 -24.40 20.13 -27.61
C MET A 31 -25.48 21.10 -27.12
N GLY A 32 -25.27 21.77 -25.98
CA GLY A 32 -26.17 22.80 -25.49
C GLY A 32 -26.27 24.00 -26.44
N TRP A 33 -25.15 24.47 -26.97
CA TRP A 33 -25.11 25.54 -27.98
C TRP A 33 -25.81 25.14 -29.28
N LEU A 34 -25.54 23.92 -29.79
CA LEU A 34 -26.19 23.38 -30.99
C LEU A 34 -27.72 23.29 -30.81
N ALA A 35 -28.18 22.83 -29.65
CA ALA A 35 -29.62 22.77 -29.35
C ALA A 35 -30.25 24.17 -29.28
N LEU A 36 -29.64 25.12 -28.56
CA LEU A 36 -30.14 26.49 -28.44
C LEU A 36 -30.27 27.21 -29.80
N ARG A 37 -29.35 26.92 -30.73
CA ARG A 37 -29.41 27.45 -32.10
C ARG A 37 -30.47 26.77 -32.97
N SER A 38 -30.74 25.49 -32.71
CA SER A 38 -31.59 24.66 -33.57
C SER A 38 -33.06 24.66 -33.15
N ILE A 39 -33.37 24.68 -31.85
CA ILE A 39 -34.74 24.67 -31.31
C ILE A 39 -35.64 25.77 -31.91
N PRO A 40 -35.22 27.05 -32.01
CA PRO A 40 -36.07 28.11 -32.56
C PRO A 40 -36.25 28.02 -34.10
N ASN A 41 -35.40 27.26 -34.79
CA ASN A 41 -35.37 27.20 -36.26
C ASN A 41 -35.89 25.86 -36.85
N THR A 42 -36.31 24.92 -35.99
CA THR A 42 -36.70 23.57 -36.42
C THR A 42 -38.22 23.40 -36.30
N PRO A 43 -38.96 23.13 -37.39
CA PRO A 43 -40.39 22.79 -37.31
C PRO A 43 -40.60 21.35 -36.82
N MET A 44 -41.78 21.06 -36.27
CA MET A 44 -42.15 19.68 -35.92
C MET A 44 -42.10 18.77 -37.15
N PRO A 45 -41.64 17.50 -37.01
CA PRO A 45 -41.42 16.76 -35.76
C PRO A 45 -39.98 16.80 -35.22
N ASN A 46 -39.05 17.44 -35.92
CA ASN A 46 -37.61 17.39 -35.61
C ASN A 46 -37.22 18.16 -34.33
N GLN A 47 -38.16 18.92 -33.73
CA GLN A 47 -37.99 19.56 -32.43
C GLN A 47 -37.69 18.57 -31.30
N LEU A 48 -38.28 17.36 -31.33
CA LEU A 48 -38.01 16.34 -30.31
C LEU A 48 -36.53 15.93 -30.30
N MET A 49 -35.90 15.87 -31.46
CA MET A 49 -34.47 15.58 -31.57
C MET A 49 -33.62 16.74 -31.04
N ALA A 50 -34.02 18.00 -31.30
CA ALA A 50 -33.33 19.17 -30.75
C ALA A 50 -33.43 19.26 -29.22
N TRP A 51 -34.57 18.88 -28.64
CA TRP A 51 -34.73 18.73 -27.18
C TRP A 51 -33.91 17.57 -26.62
N GLY A 52 -33.81 16.44 -27.35
CA GLY A 52 -32.96 15.31 -26.98
C GLY A 52 -31.47 15.68 -26.92
N ILE A 53 -31.00 16.48 -27.90
CA ILE A 53 -29.63 17.03 -27.92
C ILE A 53 -29.39 17.95 -26.72
N LEU A 54 -30.37 18.77 -26.34
CA LEU A 54 -30.26 19.63 -25.16
C LEU A 54 -30.18 18.81 -23.86
N ALA A 55 -31.03 17.79 -23.72
CA ALA A 55 -31.02 16.91 -22.55
C ALA A 55 -29.69 16.14 -22.43
N PHE A 56 -29.15 15.67 -23.56
CA PHE A 56 -27.82 15.05 -23.60
C PHE A 56 -26.71 16.03 -23.18
N GLY A 57 -26.73 17.27 -23.71
CA GLY A 57 -25.78 18.31 -23.30
C GLY A 57 -25.83 18.62 -21.81
N LEU A 58 -27.03 18.72 -21.23
CA LEU A 58 -27.22 18.89 -19.78
C LEU A 58 -26.72 17.69 -18.97
N GLY A 59 -26.90 16.47 -19.49
CA GLY A 59 -26.35 15.25 -18.91
C GLY A 59 -24.82 15.26 -18.87
N CYS A 60 -24.17 15.67 -19.97
CA CYS A 60 -22.72 15.84 -20.02
C CYS A 60 -22.21 16.93 -19.08
N LEU A 61 -22.92 18.06 -18.95
CA LEU A 61 -22.55 19.11 -17.99
C LEU A 61 -22.65 18.64 -16.54
N ARG A 62 -23.68 17.85 -16.22
CA ARG A 62 -23.84 17.23 -14.90
C ARG A 62 -22.72 16.22 -14.62
N GLN A 63 -22.35 15.41 -15.60
CA GLN A 63 -21.25 14.45 -15.48
C GLN A 63 -19.90 15.17 -15.32
N ALA A 64 -19.65 16.22 -16.10
CA ALA A 64 -18.47 17.07 -15.97
C ALA A 64 -18.35 17.69 -14.58
N TYR A 65 -19.46 18.17 -14.02
CA TYR A 65 -19.48 18.73 -12.66
C TYR A 65 -19.20 17.65 -11.60
N LYS A 66 -19.76 16.45 -11.76
CA LYS A 66 -19.51 15.34 -10.84
C LYS A 66 -18.05 14.91 -10.87
N GLU A 67 -17.49 14.66 -12.06
CA GLU A 67 -16.08 14.28 -12.22
C GLU A 67 -15.12 15.41 -11.81
N PHE A 68 -15.52 16.68 -11.97
CA PHE A 68 -14.75 17.81 -11.46
C PHE A 68 -14.71 17.84 -9.93
N LEU A 69 -15.82 17.55 -9.26
CA LEU A 69 -15.84 17.46 -7.80
C LEU A 69 -14.99 16.30 -7.31
N GLU A 70 -15.07 15.14 -7.98
CA GLU A 70 -14.23 13.97 -7.68
C GLU A 70 -12.73 14.30 -7.86
N ALA A 71 -12.34 14.86 -9.01
CA ALA A 71 -10.95 15.26 -9.26
C ALA A 71 -10.42 16.35 -8.31
N ARG A 72 -11.29 17.28 -7.87
CA ARG A 72 -10.94 18.33 -6.91
C ARG A 72 -10.82 17.79 -5.48
N ASP A 73 -11.70 16.87 -5.09
CA ASP A 73 -11.64 16.24 -3.77
C ASP A 73 -10.41 15.32 -3.68
N ASP A 74 -9.98 14.70 -4.79
CA ASP A 74 -8.70 13.99 -4.91
C ASP A 74 -7.48 14.95 -4.90
N GLU A 75 -7.60 16.15 -5.48
CA GLU A 75 -6.56 17.18 -5.44
C GLU A 75 -6.30 17.74 -4.04
N LEU A 76 -7.31 17.79 -3.16
CA LEU A 76 -7.14 18.17 -1.76
C LEU A 76 -6.35 17.12 -0.95
N LEU A 77 -6.29 15.88 -1.43
CA LEU A 77 -5.53 14.78 -0.84
C LEU A 77 -4.12 14.65 -1.44
N TYR A 78 -3.88 15.25 -2.61
CA TYR A 78 -2.61 15.19 -3.33
C TYR A 78 -1.89 16.54 -3.33
N SER A 79 -0.86 16.71 -2.50
CA SER A 79 0.15 17.76 -2.70
C SER A 79 1.30 17.18 -3.53
N PRO A 80 1.44 17.51 -4.82
CA PRO A 80 2.62 17.12 -5.56
C PRO A 80 3.83 17.77 -4.89
N PRO A 81 4.92 17.02 -4.61
CA PRO A 81 6.13 17.62 -4.06
C PRO A 81 6.66 18.67 -5.04
N ASP A 82 6.86 19.90 -4.56
CA ASP A 82 7.44 21.00 -5.33
C ASP A 82 8.87 20.62 -5.75
N PRO A 83 9.14 20.41 -7.05
CA PRO A 83 10.46 19.98 -7.51
C PRO A 83 11.52 21.09 -7.40
N ASP A 84 11.11 22.34 -7.25
CA ASP A 84 11.99 23.52 -7.15
C ASP A 84 11.87 24.23 -5.79
N GLY A 85 11.07 23.68 -4.87
CA GLY A 85 10.97 24.17 -3.50
C GLY A 85 12.30 23.96 -2.78
N PRO A 86 12.75 24.91 -1.94
CA PRO A 86 13.83 24.59 -1.00
C PRO A 86 13.40 23.35 -0.23
N ALA A 87 14.28 22.35 -0.07
CA ALA A 87 14.00 21.17 0.74
C ALA A 87 13.33 21.66 2.01
N SER A 88 12.07 21.28 2.23
CA SER A 88 11.33 21.69 3.41
C SER A 88 12.25 21.42 4.60
N PRO A 89 12.41 22.36 5.55
CA PRO A 89 13.25 22.10 6.72
C PRO A 89 12.79 20.76 7.27
N ARG A 90 13.67 19.75 7.21
CA ARG A 90 13.33 18.39 7.63
C ARG A 90 12.83 18.54 9.05
N TRP A 91 11.53 18.32 9.26
CA TRP A 91 10.95 18.36 10.58
C TRP A 91 11.70 17.29 11.36
N ARG A 92 12.51 17.76 12.32
CA ARG A 92 13.36 16.92 13.14
C ARG A 92 12.92 17.16 14.57
N HIS A 93 12.57 16.07 15.24
CA HIS A 93 12.12 16.03 16.62
C HIS A 93 13.20 15.30 17.42
N PRO A 94 14.22 16.01 17.94
CA PRO A 94 15.34 15.36 18.57
C PRO A 94 14.90 14.50 19.76
N LEU A 95 15.32 13.23 19.78
CA LEU A 95 15.05 12.34 20.89
C LEU A 95 15.84 12.80 22.13
N THR A 96 15.20 12.77 23.30
CA THR A 96 15.92 12.94 24.56
C THR A 96 16.90 11.78 24.77
N PRO A 97 17.96 11.93 25.59
CA PRO A 97 18.88 10.84 25.89
C PRO A 97 18.16 9.57 26.37
N GLU A 98 17.11 9.72 27.19
CA GLU A 98 16.34 8.61 27.73
C GLU A 98 15.57 7.86 26.63
N LEU A 99 15.00 8.57 25.65
CA LEU A 99 14.30 7.95 24.52
C LEU A 99 15.28 7.26 23.55
N ARG A 100 16.48 7.82 23.37
CA ARG A 100 17.55 7.18 22.59
C ARG A 100 17.97 5.86 23.23
N ASP A 101 18.23 5.85 24.54
CA ASP A 101 18.61 4.64 25.26
C ASP A 101 17.50 3.58 25.19
N GLN A 102 16.23 3.98 25.30
CA GLN A 102 15.10 3.07 25.12
C GLN A 102 15.06 2.48 23.70
N LEU A 103 15.16 3.31 22.66
CA LEU A 103 15.17 2.86 21.26
C LEU A 103 16.29 1.86 20.99
N LEU A 104 17.52 2.18 21.40
CA LEU A 104 18.67 1.29 21.21
C LEU A 104 18.51 -0.01 22.00
N SER A 105 17.95 0.03 23.21
CA SER A 105 17.66 -1.19 23.97
C SER A 105 16.65 -2.11 23.26
N ARG A 106 15.65 -1.53 22.57
CA ARG A 106 14.66 -2.27 21.79
C ARG A 106 15.26 -2.82 20.50
N LEU A 107 16.17 -2.07 19.86
CA LEU A 107 16.90 -2.54 18.69
C LEU A 107 17.69 -3.82 19.00
N VAL A 108 18.39 -3.86 20.14
CA VAL A 108 19.11 -5.07 20.60
C VAL A 108 18.17 -6.26 20.82
N LEU A 109 16.95 -6.02 21.32
CA LEU A 109 15.94 -7.08 21.45
C LEU A 109 15.50 -7.62 20.09
N LEU A 110 15.31 -6.75 19.09
CA LEU A 110 14.97 -7.15 17.72
C LEU A 110 16.09 -7.97 17.07
N GLU A 111 17.36 -7.58 17.27
CA GLU A 111 18.53 -8.35 16.80
C GLU A 111 18.60 -9.73 17.47
N THR A 112 18.38 -9.79 18.79
CA THR A 112 18.38 -11.05 19.54
C THR A 112 17.25 -11.97 19.08
N ALA A 113 16.10 -11.39 18.75
CA ALA A 113 14.94 -12.10 18.22
C ALA A 113 15.12 -12.58 16.76
N GLY A 114 16.19 -12.17 16.07
CA GLY A 114 16.39 -12.45 14.65
C GLY A 114 15.37 -11.74 13.75
N ILE A 115 14.73 -10.67 14.24
CA ILE A 115 13.87 -9.80 13.43
C ILE A 115 14.75 -8.86 12.59
N LEU A 116 15.90 -8.47 13.15
CA LEU A 116 16.98 -7.78 12.46
C LEU A 116 18.26 -8.61 12.54
N ASP A 117 19.12 -8.49 11.54
CA ASP A 117 20.47 -9.03 11.64
C ASP A 117 21.33 -8.14 12.56
N PRO A 118 22.31 -8.71 13.30
CA PRO A 118 23.21 -7.92 14.13
C PRO A 118 23.98 -6.86 13.33
N GLY A 119 23.80 -5.59 13.68
CA GLY A 119 24.43 -4.47 12.98
C GLY A 119 23.87 -4.21 11.58
N GLU A 120 22.70 -4.76 11.25
CA GLU A 120 22.01 -4.47 10.01
C GLU A 120 21.69 -2.98 9.88
N VAL A 121 21.16 -2.38 10.94
CA VAL A 121 20.84 -0.96 11.04
C VAL A 121 21.80 -0.33 12.03
N SER A 122 22.40 0.81 11.68
CA SER A 122 23.27 1.52 12.62
C SER A 122 22.47 2.36 13.63
N ASP A 123 23.01 2.56 14.84
CA ASP A 123 22.41 3.42 15.86
C ASP A 123 22.08 4.83 15.33
N ASP A 124 22.98 5.42 14.53
CA ASP A 124 22.78 6.75 13.95
C ASP A 124 21.62 6.75 12.94
N GLU A 125 21.49 5.68 12.15
CA GLU A 125 20.43 5.52 11.15
C GLU A 125 19.05 5.37 11.80
N VAL A 126 18.93 4.53 12.85
CA VAL A 126 17.66 4.35 13.55
C VAL A 126 17.26 5.61 14.32
N ILE A 127 18.23 6.31 14.93
CA ILE A 127 17.97 7.58 15.62
C ILE A 127 17.57 8.66 14.63
N GLU A 128 18.28 8.80 13.50
CA GLU A 128 17.89 9.77 12.46
C GLU A 128 16.49 9.45 11.96
N CYS A 129 16.16 8.19 11.68
CA CYS A 129 14.83 7.80 11.24
C CYS A 129 13.76 8.20 12.27
N ALA A 130 13.95 7.81 13.53
CA ALA A 130 13.00 8.13 14.61
C ALA A 130 12.77 9.63 14.76
N GLU A 131 13.82 10.44 14.72
CA GLU A 131 13.70 11.90 14.84
C GLU A 131 12.94 12.55 13.65
N HIS A 132 12.76 11.84 12.54
CA HIS A 132 11.95 12.28 11.40
C HIS A 132 10.58 11.60 11.31
N THR A 133 10.34 10.53 12.07
CA THR A 133 9.06 9.80 12.07
C THR A 133 7.99 10.55 12.86
N ASP A 134 8.23 10.85 14.15
CA ASP A 134 7.22 11.47 15.02
C ASP A 134 7.83 12.12 16.29
N VAL A 135 6.99 12.75 17.10
CA VAL A 135 7.28 13.19 18.46
C VAL A 135 6.89 12.10 19.45
N PHE A 136 7.88 11.40 19.99
CA PHE A 136 7.66 10.31 20.95
C PHE A 136 7.62 10.82 22.40
N GLU A 137 6.62 10.39 23.16
CA GLU A 137 6.60 10.53 24.62
C GLU A 137 7.31 9.35 25.30
N ASP A 138 7.22 8.16 24.71
CA ASP A 138 7.87 6.91 25.09
C ASP A 138 8.19 6.04 23.86
N ILE A 139 9.10 5.07 24.02
CA ILE A 139 9.45 4.10 22.96
C ILE A 139 8.90 2.72 23.32
N ASP A 140 7.64 2.51 22.98
CA ASP A 140 6.93 1.24 23.12
C ASP A 140 7.05 0.37 21.85
N SER A 141 6.40 -0.80 21.84
CA SER A 141 6.42 -1.71 20.70
C SER A 141 5.86 -1.06 19.42
N HIS A 142 4.83 -0.22 19.56
CA HIS A 142 4.22 0.47 18.43
C HIS A 142 5.16 1.50 17.81
N ALA A 143 5.81 2.32 18.65
CA ALA A 143 6.79 3.30 18.22
C ALA A 143 7.97 2.63 17.48
N VAL A 144 8.47 1.52 18.01
CA VAL A 144 9.57 0.76 17.38
C VAL A 144 9.17 0.25 16.00
N VAL A 145 7.98 -0.35 15.87
CA VAL A 145 7.48 -0.84 14.58
C VAL A 145 7.31 0.31 13.59
N MET A 146 6.72 1.44 14.00
CA MET A 146 6.55 2.61 13.14
C MET A 146 7.90 3.17 12.63
N ILE A 147 8.94 3.16 13.47
CA ILE A 147 10.30 3.54 13.08
C ILE A 147 10.87 2.51 12.07
N LEU A 148 10.69 1.21 12.30
CA LEU A 148 11.15 0.17 11.38
C LEU A 148 10.46 0.24 10.01
N GLU A 149 9.15 0.47 9.98
CA GLU A 149 8.40 0.68 8.74
C GLU A 149 8.94 1.90 7.97
N SER A 150 9.11 3.02 8.67
CA SER A 150 9.66 4.25 8.10
C SER A 150 11.06 4.03 7.52
N LEU A 151 11.87 3.23 8.21
CA LEU A 151 13.21 2.88 7.76
C LEU A 151 13.16 1.96 6.54
N ALA A 152 12.34 0.91 6.60
CA ALA A 152 12.21 -0.08 5.54
C ALA A 152 11.69 0.53 4.23
N ASP A 153 10.83 1.56 4.29
CA ASP A 153 10.30 2.26 3.11
C ASP A 153 11.39 2.96 2.27
N VAL A 154 12.45 3.44 2.93
CA VAL A 154 13.51 4.26 2.30
C VAL A 154 14.80 3.50 2.03
N ARG A 155 14.93 2.26 2.54
CA ARG A 155 16.19 1.52 2.55
C ARG A 155 16.41 0.72 1.25
N ASP A 156 17.67 0.68 0.81
CA ASP A 156 18.14 -0.17 -0.29
C ASP A 156 19.58 -0.63 0.06
N PRO A 157 19.80 -1.92 0.41
CA PRO A 157 18.86 -3.05 0.34
C PRO A 157 17.81 -3.06 1.49
N PRO A 158 16.64 -3.70 1.29
CA PRO A 158 15.62 -3.89 2.34
C PRO A 158 16.13 -4.68 3.55
N LEU A 159 15.39 -4.63 4.66
CA LEU A 159 15.69 -5.39 5.88
C LEU A 159 15.56 -6.91 5.65
N ASN A 160 16.57 -7.70 6.01
CA ASN A 160 16.73 -9.10 5.62
C ASN A 160 15.59 -10.00 6.12
N HIS A 161 15.15 -9.81 7.37
CA HIS A 161 14.16 -10.66 8.04
C HIS A 161 12.86 -9.94 8.40
N PHE A 162 12.63 -8.77 7.80
CA PHE A 162 11.46 -7.94 8.05
C PHE A 162 10.89 -7.41 6.73
N ALA A 163 9.56 -7.46 6.61
CA ALA A 163 8.79 -6.84 5.55
C ALA A 163 7.56 -6.18 6.16
N PHE A 164 7.13 -5.05 5.63
CA PHE A 164 5.87 -4.42 6.02
C PHE A 164 5.01 -4.19 4.79
N PHE A 165 3.70 -4.28 4.98
CA PHE A 165 2.71 -4.00 3.95
C PHE A 165 1.73 -2.96 4.47
N THR A 166 1.67 -1.81 3.81
CA THR A 166 0.75 -0.75 4.20
C THR A 166 -0.68 -1.24 4.12
N ASN A 167 -1.41 -1.10 5.22
CA ASN A 167 -2.81 -1.44 5.28
C ASN A 167 -3.67 -0.22 4.93
N GLN A 168 -4.94 -0.44 4.59
CA GLN A 168 -5.91 0.60 4.25
C GLN A 168 -5.53 1.49 3.05
N VAL A 169 -4.70 1.00 2.13
CA VAL A 169 -4.44 1.62 0.82
C VAL A 169 -5.28 0.96 -0.26
N GLU A 170 -5.41 1.62 -1.40
CA GLU A 170 -5.92 0.98 -2.63
C GLU A 170 -4.96 -0.14 -3.01
N PHE A 171 -5.52 -1.31 -3.31
CA PHE A 171 -4.74 -2.49 -3.66
C PHE A 171 -4.64 -2.61 -5.18
N TYR A 172 -3.42 -2.57 -5.71
CA TYR A 172 -3.16 -2.71 -7.14
C TYR A 172 -2.69 -4.13 -7.48
N ASP A 173 -2.95 -4.57 -8.71
CA ASP A 173 -2.57 -5.91 -9.20
C ASP A 173 -1.07 -6.22 -8.99
N ASP A 174 -0.21 -5.21 -9.18
CA ASP A 174 1.24 -5.32 -9.02
C ASP A 174 1.64 -5.61 -7.54
N ASP A 175 0.84 -5.14 -6.57
CA ASP A 175 1.13 -5.33 -5.13
C ASP A 175 1.02 -6.80 -4.73
N THR A 176 0.17 -7.58 -5.41
CA THR A 176 -0.06 -9.00 -5.09
C THR A 176 1.22 -9.80 -5.21
N PHE A 177 1.95 -9.65 -6.32
CA PHE A 177 3.15 -10.44 -6.53
C PHE A 177 4.32 -9.92 -5.71
N GLU A 178 4.35 -8.63 -5.35
CA GLU A 178 5.34 -8.12 -4.38
C GLU A 178 5.19 -8.79 -3.02
N ILE A 179 3.98 -9.05 -2.52
CA ILE A 179 3.78 -9.84 -1.29
C ILE A 179 4.45 -11.22 -1.41
N VAL A 180 4.26 -11.92 -2.53
CA VAL A 180 4.91 -13.22 -2.78
C VAL A 180 6.43 -13.10 -2.79
N ARG A 181 6.97 -12.04 -3.40
CA ARG A 181 8.41 -11.79 -3.45
C ARG A 181 8.99 -11.51 -2.06
N GLU A 182 8.29 -10.73 -1.24
CA GLU A 182 8.75 -10.40 0.11
C GLU A 182 8.75 -11.64 1.01
N PHE A 183 7.74 -12.51 0.94
CA PHE A 183 7.75 -13.80 1.65
C PHE A 183 8.91 -14.70 1.22
N ALA A 184 9.18 -14.77 -0.08
CA ALA A 184 10.35 -15.49 -0.60
C ALA A 184 11.65 -14.87 -0.07
N ARG A 185 11.76 -13.54 -0.11
CA ARG A 185 12.95 -12.79 0.31
C ARG A 185 13.27 -13.02 1.79
N ILE A 186 12.33 -12.76 2.70
CA ILE A 186 12.59 -12.85 4.14
C ILE A 186 12.76 -14.30 4.61
N SER A 187 12.23 -15.28 3.88
CA SER A 187 12.50 -16.71 4.13
C SER A 187 13.89 -17.19 3.66
N GLY A 188 14.65 -16.33 2.99
CA GLY A 188 15.94 -16.67 2.39
C GLY A 188 15.82 -17.55 1.14
N TYR A 189 14.67 -17.57 0.47
CA TYR A 189 14.51 -18.27 -0.80
C TYR A 189 15.31 -17.56 -1.91
N ASP A 190 16.31 -18.26 -2.46
CA ASP A 190 17.24 -17.77 -3.49
C ASP A 190 16.95 -18.33 -4.89
N GLY A 191 15.91 -19.16 -5.02
CA GLY A 191 15.53 -19.80 -6.27
C GLY A 191 14.79 -18.88 -7.24
N PRO A 192 14.52 -19.34 -8.48
CA PRO A 192 13.74 -18.57 -9.43
C PRO A 192 12.28 -18.46 -8.97
N LEU A 193 11.82 -17.21 -8.81
CA LEU A 193 10.44 -16.86 -8.51
C LEU A 193 9.83 -16.13 -9.71
N ARG A 194 8.71 -16.63 -10.23
CA ARG A 194 8.06 -16.06 -11.42
C ARG A 194 6.55 -16.02 -11.27
N GLN A 195 5.95 -14.88 -11.56
CA GLN A 195 4.51 -14.75 -11.75
C GLN A 195 4.12 -15.33 -13.11
N ILE A 196 3.11 -16.20 -13.10
CA ILE A 196 2.53 -16.76 -14.31
C ILE A 196 1.29 -15.97 -14.70
N ARG A 197 0.39 -15.74 -13.74
CA ARG A 197 -0.90 -15.11 -13.96
C ARG A 197 -1.40 -14.48 -12.67
N PHE A 198 -2.13 -13.39 -12.82
CA PHE A 198 -3.02 -12.85 -11.80
C PHE A 198 -4.37 -12.57 -12.47
N ASP A 199 -5.45 -13.08 -11.89
CA ASP A 199 -6.80 -12.84 -12.36
C ASP A 199 -7.68 -12.34 -11.21
N THR A 200 -8.50 -11.33 -11.50
CA THR A 200 -9.52 -10.80 -10.59
C THR A 200 -10.88 -10.79 -11.28
N THR A 201 -11.95 -10.92 -10.50
CA THR A 201 -13.34 -10.91 -10.99
C THR A 201 -13.99 -9.52 -10.97
N ASP A 202 -13.22 -8.45 -10.71
CA ASP A 202 -13.62 -7.03 -10.66
C ASP A 202 -14.69 -6.63 -9.62
N ASP A 203 -15.39 -7.61 -9.04
CA ASP A 203 -16.30 -7.43 -7.91
C ASP A 203 -15.49 -7.33 -6.59
N CYS A 204 -14.84 -6.19 -6.38
CA CYS A 204 -14.18 -5.87 -5.11
C CYS A 204 -15.22 -5.92 -3.97
N GLN A 205 -14.97 -6.79 -2.99
CA GLN A 205 -15.88 -6.98 -1.87
C GLN A 205 -15.62 -5.94 -0.77
N ARG A 206 -16.60 -5.77 0.11
CA ARG A 206 -16.35 -5.12 1.41
C ARG A 206 -15.72 -6.15 2.35
N PRO A 207 -14.87 -5.72 3.31
CA PRO A 207 -14.35 -6.61 4.33
C PRO A 207 -15.46 -7.40 5.02
N SER A 208 -15.26 -8.71 5.13
CA SER A 208 -16.18 -9.67 5.74
C SER A 208 -15.38 -10.64 6.60
N LEU A 209 -16.02 -11.23 7.62
CA LEU A 209 -15.42 -12.29 8.43
C LEU A 209 -15.29 -13.62 7.67
N ASP A 210 -16.05 -13.78 6.58
CA ASP A 210 -16.03 -14.96 5.71
C ASP A 210 -16.14 -14.48 4.25
N PRO A 211 -15.05 -13.94 3.68
CA PRO A 211 -15.04 -13.42 2.33
C PRO A 211 -14.95 -14.55 1.31
N THR A 212 -15.63 -14.37 0.16
CA THR A 212 -15.51 -15.32 -0.95
C THR A 212 -14.32 -14.92 -1.82
N PRO A 213 -13.35 -15.80 -2.11
CA PRO A 213 -12.24 -15.47 -2.98
C PRO A 213 -12.71 -14.94 -4.34
N ASN A 214 -12.21 -13.76 -4.72
CA ASN A 214 -12.54 -13.07 -5.96
C ASN A 214 -11.30 -12.86 -6.86
N ALA A 215 -10.12 -13.32 -6.42
CA ALA A 215 -8.87 -13.23 -7.14
C ALA A 215 -8.06 -14.54 -7.04
N VAL A 216 -7.17 -14.77 -8.00
CA VAL A 216 -6.23 -15.89 -8.03
C VAL A 216 -4.87 -15.42 -8.50
N ILE A 217 -3.82 -15.76 -7.75
CA ILE A 217 -2.44 -15.60 -8.20
C ILE A 217 -1.82 -16.97 -8.52
N GLU A 218 -1.15 -17.04 -9.66
CA GLU A 218 -0.35 -18.19 -10.07
C GLU A 218 1.12 -17.80 -10.18
N PHE A 219 1.97 -18.56 -9.51
CA PHE A 219 3.42 -18.35 -9.53
C PHE A 219 4.18 -19.67 -9.43
N GLU A 220 5.45 -19.62 -9.82
CA GLU A 220 6.38 -20.74 -9.76
C GLU A 220 7.50 -20.43 -8.76
N THR A 221 7.82 -21.42 -7.91
CA THR A 221 9.05 -21.45 -7.10
C THR A 221 9.87 -22.67 -7.51
N GLY A 222 10.96 -22.43 -8.23
CA GLY A 222 11.83 -23.52 -8.69
C GLY A 222 11.12 -24.45 -9.67
N THR A 223 10.68 -25.62 -9.19
CA THR A 223 9.95 -26.62 -10.00
C THR A 223 8.48 -26.76 -9.60
N ALA A 224 8.05 -26.09 -8.52
CA ALA A 224 6.68 -26.13 -8.03
C ALA A 224 5.89 -24.95 -8.60
N ARG A 225 4.62 -25.21 -8.95
CA ARG A 225 3.67 -24.19 -9.40
C ARG A 225 2.52 -24.11 -8.39
N TYR A 226 2.19 -22.90 -7.98
CA TYR A 226 1.13 -22.59 -7.04
C TYR A 226 0.03 -21.80 -7.73
N SER A 227 -1.19 -22.01 -7.26
CA SER A 227 -2.39 -21.29 -7.68
C SER A 227 -3.21 -21.01 -6.43
N LEU A 228 -3.14 -19.78 -5.92
CA LEU A 228 -3.71 -19.41 -4.63
C LEU A 228 -4.95 -18.54 -4.86
N PRO A 229 -6.16 -19.01 -4.50
CA PRO A 229 -7.35 -18.17 -4.47
C PRO A 229 -7.33 -17.30 -3.22
N PHE A 230 -7.68 -16.02 -3.35
CA PHE A 230 -7.72 -15.09 -2.23
C PHE A 230 -8.75 -13.97 -2.48
N THR A 231 -8.96 -13.10 -1.50
CA THR A 231 -9.89 -11.98 -1.62
C THR A 231 -9.14 -10.66 -1.73
N VAL A 232 -9.43 -9.91 -2.79
CA VAL A 232 -9.03 -8.51 -2.96
C VAL A 232 -10.18 -7.61 -2.53
N TYR A 233 -9.85 -6.55 -1.80
CA TYR A 233 -10.75 -5.48 -1.41
C TYR A 233 -10.40 -4.19 -2.17
N ALA A 234 -11.37 -3.27 -2.28
CA ALA A 234 -11.12 -1.96 -2.91
C ALA A 234 -10.11 -1.09 -2.13
N LYS A 235 -10.04 -1.33 -0.82
CA LYS A 235 -9.13 -0.74 0.15
C LYS A 235 -8.80 -1.85 1.13
N TYR A 236 -7.61 -1.91 1.74
CA TYR A 236 -7.09 -3.00 2.62
C TYR A 236 -6.28 -4.07 1.90
N LEU A 237 -5.41 -4.73 2.68
CA LEU A 237 -4.61 -5.88 2.25
C LEU A 237 -5.49 -7.09 1.88
N PRO A 238 -4.99 -7.98 1.00
CA PRO A 238 -5.73 -9.15 0.56
C PRO A 238 -5.93 -10.13 1.70
N ASP A 239 -7.12 -10.73 1.76
CA ASP A 239 -7.45 -11.74 2.75
C ASP A 239 -7.18 -13.15 2.23
N GLY A 240 -6.59 -13.99 3.07
CA GLY A 240 -6.28 -15.40 2.80
C GLY A 240 -5.01 -15.63 1.98
N LEU A 241 -4.42 -14.60 1.36
CA LEU A 241 -3.18 -14.77 0.59
C LEU A 241 -2.01 -15.12 1.51
N ILE A 242 -1.90 -14.45 2.65
CA ILE A 242 -0.73 -14.44 3.51
C ILE A 242 -0.60 -15.75 4.30
N GLU A 243 -1.72 -16.23 4.81
CA GLU A 243 -1.89 -17.52 5.45
C GLU A 243 -1.51 -18.66 4.50
N GLN A 244 -1.80 -18.52 3.20
CA GLN A 244 -1.43 -19.51 2.19
C GLN A 244 0.05 -19.46 1.80
N LEU A 245 0.70 -18.29 1.87
CA LEU A 245 2.12 -18.13 1.54
C LEU A 245 3.04 -18.66 2.65
N ALA A 246 2.65 -18.51 3.92
CA ALA A 246 3.45 -18.95 5.06
C ALA A 246 3.91 -20.43 4.96
N PRO A 247 3.04 -21.44 4.75
CA PRO A 247 3.46 -22.83 4.63
C PRO A 247 4.19 -23.17 3.32
N ILE A 248 4.13 -22.31 2.29
CA ILE A 248 4.87 -22.50 1.03
C ILE A 248 6.35 -22.16 1.23
N PHE A 249 6.63 -21.05 1.91
CA PHE A 249 8.00 -20.57 2.14
C PHE A 249 8.58 -21.03 3.48
N SER A 250 7.75 -21.58 4.37
CA SER A 250 8.14 -22.25 5.60
C SER A 250 7.53 -23.66 5.67
N PRO A 251 8.02 -24.63 4.88
CA PRO A 251 7.55 -26.00 4.99
C PRO A 251 7.88 -26.58 6.37
N SER A 252 7.15 -27.61 6.79
CA SER A 252 7.21 -28.15 8.16
C SER A 252 8.59 -28.64 8.62
N ASP A 253 9.53 -28.89 7.69
CA ASP A 253 10.91 -29.30 7.97
C ASP A 253 11.86 -28.12 8.26
N ARG A 254 11.44 -26.87 7.99
CA ARG A 254 12.15 -25.66 8.44
C ARG A 254 11.92 -25.41 9.92
N ALA A 255 12.90 -24.82 10.59
CA ALA A 255 12.81 -24.47 12.01
C ALA A 255 12.15 -23.11 12.24
N GLU A 256 12.37 -22.19 11.31
CA GLU A 256 11.85 -20.83 11.31
C GLU A 256 10.40 -20.79 10.81
N ARG A 257 9.63 -19.80 11.26
CA ARG A 257 8.21 -19.56 10.92
C ARG A 257 8.00 -18.07 10.66
N PHE A 258 6.88 -17.76 10.02
CA PHE A 258 6.45 -16.37 9.82
C PHE A 258 5.64 -15.87 11.01
N TYR A 259 5.88 -14.63 11.41
CA TYR A 259 5.19 -13.97 12.52
C TYR A 259 4.69 -12.59 12.09
N ILE A 260 3.54 -12.19 12.63
CA ILE A 260 2.96 -10.86 12.45
C ILE A 260 2.94 -10.07 13.76
N SER A 261 3.16 -8.76 13.66
CA SER A 261 2.96 -7.83 14.78
C SER A 261 1.48 -7.48 14.93
N TRP A 262 0.94 -7.59 16.15
CA TRP A 262 -0.41 -7.11 16.50
C TRP A 262 -0.42 -5.66 17.01
N ASP A 263 0.75 -5.08 17.27
CA ASP A 263 0.90 -3.70 17.72
C ASP A 263 0.98 -2.71 16.55
N SER A 264 0.88 -3.21 15.30
CA SER A 264 0.95 -2.40 14.09
C SER A 264 -0.43 -2.06 13.51
N MET A 265 -0.52 -0.91 12.86
CA MET A 265 -1.64 -0.57 12.00
C MET A 265 -1.48 -1.14 10.59
N ASN A 266 -0.24 -1.45 10.20
CA ASN A 266 0.13 -2.13 8.97
C ASN A 266 0.31 -3.63 9.24
N LEU A 267 0.66 -4.38 8.20
CA LEU A 267 1.04 -5.77 8.37
C LEU A 267 2.55 -5.91 8.32
N ASP A 268 3.17 -6.05 9.49
CA ASP A 268 4.58 -6.36 9.61
C ASP A 268 4.78 -7.85 9.75
N VAL A 269 5.65 -8.40 8.90
CA VAL A 269 5.97 -9.81 8.83
C VAL A 269 7.46 -10.01 9.08
N THR A 270 7.79 -10.95 9.96
CA THR A 270 9.16 -11.42 10.17
C THR A 270 9.27 -12.93 10.01
N TYR A 271 10.49 -13.41 9.77
CA TYR A 271 10.79 -14.84 9.62
C TYR A 271 11.95 -15.25 10.53
N THR A 272 11.63 -16.00 11.59
CA THR A 272 12.60 -16.36 12.64
C THR A 272 12.14 -17.62 13.39
N THR A 273 12.89 -18.08 14.38
CA THR A 273 12.53 -19.30 15.13
C THR A 273 11.47 -19.03 16.22
N PRO A 274 10.62 -20.03 16.54
CA PRO A 274 9.67 -19.92 17.64
C PRO A 274 10.29 -19.62 19.00
N ALA A 275 11.52 -20.10 19.24
CA ALA A 275 12.23 -19.83 20.48
C ALA A 275 12.61 -18.35 20.63
N GLN A 276 13.12 -17.74 19.56
CA GLN A 276 13.51 -16.33 19.54
C GLN A 276 12.30 -15.41 19.73
N ILE A 277 11.18 -15.69 19.04
CA ILE A 277 9.94 -14.91 19.22
C ILE A 277 9.34 -15.08 20.61
N ALA A 278 9.39 -16.28 21.19
CA ALA A 278 8.90 -16.48 22.55
C ALA A 278 9.69 -15.66 23.57
N GLU A 279 11.01 -15.59 23.43
CA GLU A 279 11.87 -14.75 24.28
C GLU A 279 11.60 -13.26 24.06
N PHE A 280 11.44 -12.83 22.81
CA PHE A 280 11.10 -11.45 22.46
C PHE A 280 9.76 -11.02 23.07
N ASN A 281 8.70 -11.80 22.85
CA ASN A 281 7.37 -11.54 23.42
C ASN A 281 7.43 -11.43 24.95
N ALA A 282 8.15 -12.33 25.62
CA ALA A 282 8.32 -12.29 27.07
C ALA A 282 9.09 -11.05 27.57
N ALA A 283 9.97 -10.49 26.74
CA ALA A 283 10.74 -9.29 27.07
C ALA A 283 9.93 -8.00 26.91
N ILE A 284 9.00 -7.96 25.94
CA ILE A 284 8.23 -6.73 25.64
C ILE A 284 6.94 -6.60 26.44
N GLY A 285 6.33 -7.70 26.91
CA GLY A 285 5.07 -7.63 27.65
C GLY A 285 4.53 -8.97 28.13
N PRO A 286 3.46 -8.97 28.94
CA PRO A 286 2.81 -10.19 29.42
C PRO A 286 1.96 -10.89 28.34
N GLU A 287 1.50 -10.13 27.34
CA GLU A 287 0.74 -10.64 26.20
C GLU A 287 1.64 -10.72 24.97
N PRO A 288 1.50 -11.75 24.11
CA PRO A 288 2.32 -11.88 22.91
C PRO A 288 1.88 -10.85 21.87
N SER A 289 2.80 -9.96 21.47
CA SER A 289 2.58 -9.01 20.38
C SER A 289 2.90 -9.60 19.01
N TRP A 290 3.81 -10.58 18.94
CA TRP A 290 4.20 -11.24 17.69
C TRP A 290 3.65 -12.65 17.64
N VAL A 291 2.79 -12.92 16.65
CA VAL A 291 2.00 -14.15 16.57
C VAL A 291 2.28 -14.87 15.26
N GLU A 292 2.40 -16.20 15.32
CA GLU A 292 2.67 -17.03 14.14
C GLU A 292 1.53 -16.95 13.12
N ILE A 293 1.87 -16.82 11.84
CA ILE A 293 0.94 -16.97 10.71
C ILE A 293 0.68 -18.46 10.50
N LYS A 294 -0.58 -18.87 10.54
CA LYS A 294 -1.00 -20.29 10.46
C LYS A 294 -1.60 -20.67 9.13
#